data_AF-A0A212K0F8-F1
#
_entry.id   AF-A0A212K0F8-F1
#
_cell.length_a   1.000
_cell.length_b   1.000
_cell.length_c   1.000
_cell.angle_alpha   90.00
_cell.angle_beta   90.00
_cell.angle_gamma   90.00
#
_symmetry.space_group_name_H-M   'P 1'
#
loop_
_entity.id
_entity.type
_entity.pdbx_description
1 polymer ?
#
loop_
_entity_poly.entity_id
_entity_poly.type
_entity_poly.pdbx_seq_one_letter_code
_entity_poly.pdbx_strand_id
1 'polypeptide(L)'
;MFYFLHLHTVLLRLITYTARHTFATMFLTEGVPLESLSKMMGHKNISTTQIYAKITSQKISKDMDLVSPKFASLETAFISMEPDTPSQPDFIIVEDELELVT
;
A
#
# COMPACT_ATOMS: atom_id res chain seq x y z
N MET A 1 -41.66 24.36 4.94
CA MET A 1 -41.64 22.88 4.82
C MET A 1 -40.64 22.37 3.77
N PHE A 2 -40.51 23.00 2.59
CA PHE A 2 -39.56 22.57 1.55
C PHE A 2 -38.06 22.68 1.92
N TYR A 3 -37.66 23.70 2.67
CA TYR A 3 -36.25 23.86 3.11
C TYR A 3 -35.79 22.77 4.08
N PHE A 4 -36.69 22.24 4.92
CA PHE A 4 -36.38 21.20 5.89
C PHE A 4 -36.08 19.85 5.20
N LEU A 5 -36.89 19.50 4.19
CA LEU A 5 -36.66 18.30 3.39
C LEU A 5 -35.38 18.40 2.55
N HIS A 6 -35.09 19.59 2.02
CA HIS A 6 -33.85 19.84 1.26
C HIS A 6 -32.61 19.76 2.14
N LEU A 7 -32.64 20.38 3.33
CA LEU A 7 -31.55 20.33 4.31
C LEU A 7 -31.28 18.90 4.80
N HIS A 8 -32.33 18.14 5.11
CA HIS A 8 -32.22 16.73 5.52
C HIS A 8 -31.60 15.85 4.42
N THR A 9 -31.99 16.06 3.16
CA THR A 9 -31.46 15.30 2.01
C THR A 9 -29.98 15.58 1.76
N VAL A 10 -29.54 16.84 1.89
CA VAL A 10 -28.13 17.22 1.73
C VAL A 10 -27.26 16.60 2.84
N LEU A 11 -27.74 16.62 4.09
CA LEU A 11 -27.05 15.99 5.22
C LEU A 11 -26.85 14.47 5.01
N LEU A 12 -27.90 13.76 4.60
CA LEU A 12 -27.84 12.32 4.32
C LEU A 12 -26.84 11.99 3.20
N ARG A 13 -26.75 12.84 2.18
CA ARG A 13 -25.77 12.67 1.09
C ARG A 13 -24.34 12.81 1.59
N LEU A 14 -24.05 13.80 2.42
CA LEU A 14 -22.70 13.99 2.97
C LEU A 14 -22.30 12.83 3.89
N ILE A 15 -23.21 12.40 4.76
CA ILE A 15 -22.97 11.29 5.68
C ILE A 15 -22.70 9.99 4.91
N THR A 16 -23.51 9.67 3.90
CA THR A 16 -23.32 8.45 3.09
C THR A 16 -22.06 8.49 2.24
N TYR A 17 -21.69 9.67 1.72
CA TYR A 17 -20.45 9.83 0.96
C TYR A 17 -19.23 9.62 1.87
N THR A 18 -19.16 10.33 2.99
CA THR A 18 -18.06 10.21 3.96
C THR A 18 -17.98 8.80 4.54
N ALA A 19 -19.12 8.19 4.91
CA ALA A 19 -19.14 6.83 5.44
C ALA A 19 -18.56 5.80 4.46
N ARG A 20 -18.87 5.91 3.16
CA ARG A 20 -18.29 5.03 2.12
C ARG A 20 -16.79 5.22 1.96
N HIS A 21 -16.31 6.46 2.04
CA HIS A 21 -14.87 6.77 2.00
C HIS A 21 -14.13 6.22 3.21
N THR A 22 -14.69 6.40 4.41
CA THR A 22 -14.12 5.84 5.64
C THR A 22 -14.10 4.32 5.60
N PHE A 23 -15.17 3.68 5.13
CA PHE A 23 -15.26 2.23 4.99
C PHE A 23 -14.19 1.67 4.03
N ALA A 24 -14.06 2.24 2.84
CA ALA A 24 -13.07 1.80 1.86
C ALA A 24 -11.63 1.95 2.39
N THR A 25 -11.33 3.07 3.04
CA THR A 25 -10.00 3.35 3.60
C THR A 25 -9.64 2.40 4.74
N MET A 26 -10.59 2.10 5.62
CA MET A 26 -10.38 1.19 6.75
C MET A 26 -10.08 -0.24 6.27
N PHE A 27 -10.89 -0.77 5.36
CA PHE A 27 -10.68 -2.13 4.83
C PHE A 27 -9.36 -2.28 4.07
N LEU A 28 -8.92 -1.25 3.34
CA LEU A 28 -7.62 -1.28 2.67
C LEU A 28 -6.44 -1.16 3.64
N THR A 29 -6.62 -0.47 4.76
CA THR A 29 -5.60 -0.37 5.81
C THR A 29 -5.44 -1.70 6.54
N GLU A 30 -6.54 -2.43 6.74
CA GLU A 30 -6.54 -3.80 7.31
C GLU A 30 -6.06 -4.88 6.32
N GLY A 31 -5.63 -4.51 5.11
CA GLY A 31 -5.04 -5.43 4.13
C GLY A 31 -6.04 -6.24 3.30
N VAL A 32 -7.32 -5.84 3.27
CA VAL A 32 -8.33 -6.50 2.42
C VAL A 32 -8.07 -6.15 0.94
N PRO A 33 -8.00 -7.14 0.03
CA PRO A 33 -7.77 -6.89 -1.39
C PRO A 33 -8.93 -6.09 -2.01
N LEU A 34 -8.58 -5.24 -2.97
CA LEU A 34 -9.51 -4.31 -3.62
C LEU A 34 -10.72 -5.00 -4.27
N GLU A 35 -10.54 -6.22 -4.82
CA GLU A 35 -11.62 -7.02 -5.40
C GLU A 35 -12.69 -7.40 -4.36
N SER A 36 -12.27 -7.81 -3.16
CA SER A 36 -13.17 -8.15 -2.07
C SER A 36 -13.94 -6.93 -1.58
N LEU A 37 -13.25 -5.78 -1.45
CA LEU A 37 -13.88 -4.51 -1.09
C LEU A 37 -14.91 -4.06 -2.16
N SER A 38 -14.57 -4.21 -3.44
CA SER A 38 -15.47 -3.83 -4.53
C SER A 38 -16.74 -4.68 -4.59
N LYS A 39 -16.61 -5.99 -4.37
CA LYS A 39 -17.76 -6.90 -4.21
C LYS A 39 -18.63 -6.51 -3.02
N MET A 40 -18.01 -6.13 -1.89
CA MET A 40 -18.72 -5.67 -0.69
C MET A 40 -19.49 -4.35 -0.89
N MET A 41 -18.98 -3.47 -1.76
CA MET A 41 -19.66 -2.23 -2.15
C MET A 41 -20.70 -2.42 -3.27
N GLY A 42 -20.83 -3.62 -3.83
CA GLY A 42 -21.78 -3.95 -4.90
C GLY A 42 -21.41 -3.36 -6.26
N HIS A 43 -20.13 -3.02 -6.47
CA HIS A 43 -19.69 -2.45 -7.74
C HIS A 43 -19.49 -3.56 -8.78
N LYS A 44 -20.15 -3.45 -9.94
CA LYS A 44 -19.92 -4.34 -11.10
C LYS A 44 -18.57 -4.06 -11.79
N ASN A 45 -18.02 -2.86 -11.59
CA ASN A 45 -16.75 -2.42 -12.16
C ASN A 45 -15.83 -1.90 -11.05
N ILE A 46 -14.62 -2.47 -10.97
CA ILE A 46 -13.59 -2.15 -9.96
C ILE A 46 -13.02 -0.74 -10.11
N SER A 47 -13.22 -0.09 -11.26
CA SER A 47 -12.55 1.18 -11.61
C SER A 47 -12.84 2.32 -10.63
N THR A 48 -14.06 2.40 -10.07
CA THR A 48 -14.41 3.39 -9.05
C THR A 48 -13.78 3.09 -7.68
N THR A 49 -13.45 1.83 -7.40
CA THR A 49 -12.79 1.41 -6.16
C THR A 49 -11.26 1.56 -6.25
N GLN A 50 -10.67 1.55 -7.47
CA GLN A 50 -9.22 1.69 -7.68
C GLN A 50 -8.64 3.00 -7.17
N ILE A 51 -9.43 4.08 -7.10
CA ILE A 51 -8.98 5.36 -6.55
C ILE A 51 -8.50 5.23 -5.10
N TYR A 52 -9.09 4.29 -4.34
CA TYR A 52 -8.72 4.05 -2.95
C TYR A 52 -7.37 3.34 -2.80
N ALA A 53 -7.02 2.43 -3.73
CA ALA A 53 -5.74 1.73 -3.72
C ALA A 53 -4.54 2.68 -3.84
N LYS A 54 -4.67 3.70 -4.72
CA LYS A 54 -3.62 4.71 -4.95
C LYS A 54 -3.38 5.58 -3.71
N ILE A 55 -4.42 5.83 -2.92
CA ILE A 55 -4.32 6.59 -1.67
C ILE A 55 -3.57 5.75 -0.62
N THR A 56 -3.88 4.45 -0.52
CA THR A 56 -3.19 3.54 0.41
C THR A 56 -1.70 3.37 0.07
N SER A 57 -1.33 3.26 -1.22
CA SER A 57 0.08 3.17 -1.61
C SER A 57 0.89 4.42 -1.24
N GLN A 58 0.30 5.61 -1.33
CA GLN A 58 0.94 6.85 -0.87
C GLN A 58 1.12 6.86 0.65
N LYS A 59 0.15 6.34 1.40
CA LYS A 59 0.25 6.22 2.86
C LYS A 59 1.36 5.25 3.26
N ILE A 60 1.47 4.10 2.62
CA ILE A 60 2.54 3.12 2.87
C ILE A 60 3.92 3.72 2.59
N SER A 61 4.09 4.44 1.47
CA SER A 61 5.35 5.12 1.15
C SER A 61 5.75 6.10 2.24
N LYS A 62 4.80 6.94 2.69
CA LYS A 62 5.03 7.93 3.74
C LYS A 62 5.35 7.27 5.09
N ASP A 63 4.67 6.17 5.41
CA ASP A 63 4.92 5.42 6.63
C ASP A 63 6.33 4.80 6.58
N MET A 64 6.76 4.26 5.43
CA MET A 64 8.10 3.68 5.23
C MET A 64 9.22 4.72 5.38
N ASP A 65 9.02 5.94 4.88
CA ASP A 65 9.98 7.04 5.05
C ASP A 65 10.26 7.33 6.53
N LEU A 66 9.24 7.22 7.40
CA LEU A 66 9.37 7.44 8.85
C LEU A 66 10.09 6.31 9.58
N VAL A 67 9.99 5.07 9.10
CA VAL A 67 10.64 3.91 9.74
C VAL A 67 12.07 3.69 9.22
N SER A 68 12.39 4.20 8.02
CA SER A 68 13.72 4.09 7.41
C SER A 68 14.90 4.50 8.31
N PRO A 69 14.88 5.63 9.08
CA PRO A 69 16.03 6.00 9.92
C PRO A 69 16.21 5.07 11.12
N LYS A 70 15.14 4.44 11.62
CA LYS A 70 15.22 3.51 12.76
C LYS A 70 15.85 2.20 12.34
N PHE A 71 15.48 1.69 11.16
CA PHE A 71 16.12 0.51 10.60
C PHE A 71 17.60 0.75 10.26
N ALA A 72 17.96 1.93 9.73
CA ALA A 72 19.37 2.30 9.49
C ALA A 72 20.20 2.32 10.78
N SER A 73 19.64 2.83 11.89
CA SER A 73 20.31 2.81 13.20
C SER A 73 20.46 1.40 13.77
N LEU A 74 19.52 0.50 13.49
CA LEU A 74 19.58 -0.90 13.88
C LEU A 74 20.62 -1.64 13.04
N GLU A 75 20.64 -1.48 11.72
CA GLU A 75 21.68 -2.05 10.84
C GLU A 75 23.09 -1.62 11.29
N THR A 76 23.26 -0.33 11.62
CA THR A 76 24.54 0.19 12.12
C THR A 76 24.93 -0.44 13.48
N ALA A 77 23.95 -0.66 14.37
CA ALA A 77 24.19 -1.32 15.66
C ALA A 77 24.50 -2.81 15.50
N PHE A 78 23.85 -3.52 14.58
CA PHE A 78 24.14 -4.93 14.28
C PHE A 78 25.50 -5.11 13.59
N ILE A 79 25.90 -4.18 12.71
CA ILE A 79 27.24 -4.18 12.08
C ILE A 79 28.36 -3.94 13.10
N SER A 80 28.08 -3.29 14.23
CA SER A 80 29.09 -3.02 15.26
C SER A 80 29.38 -4.19 16.23
N MET A 81 28.76 -5.35 16.06
CA MET A 81 28.90 -6.50 16.99
C MET A 81 29.53 -7.78 16.39
N GLU A 82 29.97 -7.79 15.12
CA GLU A 82 30.79 -8.90 14.60
C GLU A 82 31.97 -8.32 13.78
N PRO A 83 33.23 -8.62 14.15
CA PRO A 83 34.40 -8.26 13.36
C PRO A 83 34.45 -9.09 12.07
N ASP A 84 34.98 -8.46 11.02
CA ASP A 84 35.32 -9.02 9.71
C ASP A 84 34.18 -9.15 8.69
N THR A 85 34.15 -8.15 7.81
CA THR A 85 33.55 -8.25 6.47
C THR A 85 34.23 -9.37 5.68
N PRO A 86 33.48 -9.99 4.76
CA PRO A 86 33.91 -9.84 3.39
C PRO A 86 32.77 -9.35 2.49
N SER A 87 33.14 -8.40 1.65
CA SER A 87 32.78 -8.25 0.23
C SER A 87 31.39 -8.72 -0.19
N GLN A 88 30.65 -7.81 -0.82
CA GLN A 88 29.50 -8.11 -1.67
C GLN A 88 29.61 -9.48 -2.34
N PRO A 89 28.57 -10.34 -2.31
CA PRO A 89 28.53 -11.41 -3.29
C PRO A 89 28.35 -10.75 -4.66
N ASP A 90 29.42 -10.78 -5.47
CA ASP A 90 29.33 -10.58 -6.90
C ASP A 90 28.17 -11.44 -7.42
N PHE A 91 27.14 -10.79 -7.96
CA PHE A 91 26.13 -11.49 -8.75
C PHE A 91 26.82 -11.92 -10.05
N ILE A 92 27.50 -13.06 -10.00
CA ILE A 92 28.02 -13.74 -11.18
C ILE A 92 26.80 -14.19 -11.96
N ILE A 93 26.46 -13.43 -13.00
CA ILE A 93 25.60 -13.92 -14.07
C ILE A 93 26.35 -15.08 -14.71
N VAL A 94 25.89 -16.30 -14.45
CA VAL A 94 26.31 -17.45 -15.23
C VAL A 94 25.57 -17.35 -16.57
N GLU A 95 26.13 -16.57 -17.50
CA GLU A 95 25.76 -16.71 -18.91
C GLU A 95 26.60 -17.85 -19.50
N ASP A 96 25.83 -18.86 -19.89
CA ASP A 96 26.19 -20.07 -20.61
C ASP A 96 26.66 -19.69 -22.03
N GLU A 97 27.97 -19.46 -22.20
CA GLU A 97 28.62 -19.43 -23.52
C GLU A 97 29.42 -20.72 -23.70
N LEU A 98 28.76 -21.64 -24.41
CA LEU A 98 29.28 -22.83 -25.07
C LEU A 98 30.43 -22.49 -26.04
N GLU A 99 31.60 -23.09 -25.84
CA GLU A 99 32.55 -23.57 -26.87
C GLU A 99 33.56 -24.48 -26.11
N LEU A 100 34.01 -25.66 -26.54
CA LEU A 100 33.98 -26.37 -27.81
C LEU A 100 34.50 -27.82 -27.56
N VAL A 101 34.17 -28.76 -28.47
CA VAL A 101 34.92 -30.01 -28.78
C VAL A 101 34.81 -31.21 -27.83
N THR A 102 34.11 -32.23 -28.31
CA THR A 102 34.79 -33.49 -28.71
C THR A 102 34.32 -33.88 -30.11
#